data_AF-A0A3M1HR53-F1
#
_entry.id   AF-A0A3M1HR53-F1
#
_cell.length_a   1.000
_cell.length_b   1.000
_cell.length_c   1.000
_cell.angle_alpha   90.00
_cell.angle_beta   90.00
_cell.angle_gamma   90.00
#
_symmetry.space_group_name_H-M   'P 1'
#
loop_
_entity.id
_entity.type
_entity.pdbx_description
1 polymer ?
#
loop_
_entity_poly.entity_id
_entity_poly.type
_entity_poly.pdbx_seq_one_letter_code
_entity_poly.pdbx_strand_id
1 'polypeptide(L)'
;MRKHILAAAALAAAALTMAPTASQAIPAFARQTGSACLNCHFMSFPTLAAFGRSFKQGAFTDVGDEALVEDEGLSIPAVLNATFVVRGSIDKIKDTTKVAPNKSSWTDYAFPRDTVLLLAGRIGEHTGAFIEFDGAAANWQLMNSFDTGNVKVGLNIANTGFGWTAPIEVSSVFGQHGGMLNGKNISATEQIMGQDPTGAAGNTLGVALWAANDMFTGQVGLYAPTNASTGAVNKDAAGNTV
;
A
#
# COMPACT_ATOMS: atom_id res chain seq x y z
N MET A 1 -0.37 -10.37 -44.21
CA MET A 1 -1.01 -10.95 -43.01
C MET A 1 -0.01 -11.68 -42.09
N ARG A 2 0.67 -12.76 -42.51
CA ARG A 2 1.62 -13.51 -41.65
C ARG A 2 2.75 -12.67 -41.02
N LYS A 3 3.29 -11.69 -41.75
CA LYS A 3 4.36 -10.80 -41.27
C LYS A 3 3.90 -9.88 -40.12
N HIS A 4 2.65 -9.44 -40.15
CA HIS A 4 2.07 -8.58 -39.09
C HIS A 4 1.74 -9.39 -37.83
N ILE A 5 1.34 -10.66 -37.99
CA ILE A 5 1.09 -11.58 -36.86
C ILE A 5 2.41 -11.89 -36.13
N LEU A 6 3.50 -12.15 -36.88
CA LEU A 6 4.82 -12.38 -36.29
C LEU A 6 5.39 -11.13 -35.61
N ALA A 7 5.18 -9.95 -36.20
CA ALA A 7 5.57 -8.68 -35.59
C ALA A 7 4.80 -8.38 -34.30
N ALA A 8 3.47 -8.60 -34.29
CA ALA A 8 2.64 -8.43 -33.10
C ALA A 8 3.02 -9.42 -31.98
N ALA A 9 3.31 -10.68 -32.33
CA ALA A 9 3.78 -11.69 -31.38
C ALA A 9 5.16 -11.34 -30.80
N ALA A 10 6.09 -10.84 -31.63
CA ALA A 10 7.40 -10.39 -31.17
C ALA A 10 7.30 -9.14 -30.26
N LEU A 11 6.41 -8.19 -30.57
CA LEU A 11 6.16 -7.02 -29.74
C LEU A 11 5.53 -7.40 -28.40
N ALA A 12 4.57 -8.34 -28.41
CA ALA A 12 3.95 -8.87 -27.20
C ALA A 12 4.96 -9.66 -26.34
N ALA A 13 5.83 -10.45 -26.96
CA ALA A 13 6.89 -11.18 -26.25
C ALA A 13 7.94 -10.23 -25.65
N ALA A 14 8.36 -9.19 -26.38
CA ALA A 14 9.27 -8.17 -25.88
C ALA A 14 8.65 -7.39 -24.71
N ALA A 15 7.38 -7.01 -24.82
CA ALA A 15 6.63 -6.40 -23.72
C ALA A 15 6.53 -7.32 -22.48
N LEU A 16 6.42 -8.64 -22.67
CA LEU A 16 6.40 -9.62 -21.59
C LEU A 16 7.75 -9.74 -20.88
N THR A 17 8.87 -9.62 -21.60
CA THR A 17 10.23 -9.66 -21.01
C THR A 17 10.62 -8.37 -20.29
N MET A 18 9.94 -7.25 -20.59
CA MET A 18 10.17 -5.96 -19.95
C MET A 18 9.14 -5.64 -18.86
N ALA A 19 8.21 -6.56 -18.58
CA ALA A 19 7.23 -6.37 -17.52
C ALA A 19 7.94 -6.36 -16.16
N PRO A 20 7.81 -5.29 -15.35
CA PRO A 20 8.36 -5.27 -14.00
C PRO A 20 7.75 -6.44 -13.20
N THR A 21 8.62 -7.22 -12.54
CA THR A 21 8.26 -8.53 -11.96
C THR A 21 7.35 -8.46 -10.73
N ALA A 22 7.16 -7.28 -10.15
CA ALA A 22 6.07 -6.95 -9.24
C ALA A 22 6.03 -5.43 -9.12
N SER A 23 4.87 -4.80 -9.35
CA SER A 23 4.70 -3.37 -9.10
C SER A 23 3.46 -3.20 -8.21
N GLN A 24 3.68 -3.03 -6.91
CA GLN A 24 2.71 -2.50 -5.94
C GLN A 24 2.85 -0.98 -5.80
N ALA A 25 3.54 -0.34 -6.75
CA ALA A 25 3.68 1.11 -6.76
C ALA A 25 2.29 1.73 -6.82
N ILE A 26 2.14 2.88 -6.19
CA ILE A 26 0.96 3.74 -6.27
C ILE A 26 1.29 4.78 -7.33
N PRO A 27 0.93 4.57 -8.61
CA PRO A 27 1.42 5.43 -9.68
C PRO A 27 0.88 6.85 -9.58
N ALA A 28 -0.20 7.06 -8.82
CA ALA A 28 -0.69 8.38 -8.45
C ALA A 28 0.41 9.23 -7.77
N PHE A 29 1.21 8.67 -6.86
CA PHE A 29 2.35 9.40 -6.28
C PHE A 29 3.50 9.62 -7.25
N ALA A 30 3.72 8.69 -8.19
CA ALA A 30 4.75 8.84 -9.22
C ALA A 30 4.38 9.96 -10.21
N ARG A 31 3.10 10.13 -10.53
CA ARG A 31 2.59 11.27 -11.31
C ARG A 31 2.84 12.58 -10.57
N GLN A 32 2.48 12.61 -9.28
CA GLN A 32 2.70 13.78 -8.44
C GLN A 32 4.18 14.20 -8.40
N THR A 33 5.06 13.27 -8.05
CA THR A 33 6.47 13.60 -7.78
C THR A 33 7.34 13.66 -9.03
N GLY A 34 6.85 13.17 -10.17
CA GLY A 34 7.65 12.95 -11.39
C GLY A 34 8.81 11.95 -11.20
N SER A 35 8.90 11.27 -10.05
CA SER A 35 10.06 10.45 -9.69
C SER A 35 9.97 9.02 -10.23
N ALA A 36 11.12 8.44 -10.58
CA ALA A 36 11.22 7.05 -10.99
C ALA A 36 10.88 6.10 -9.84
N CYS A 37 10.30 4.93 -10.13
CA CYS A 37 9.89 3.95 -9.12
C CYS A 37 11.02 3.57 -8.14
N LEU A 38 12.26 3.47 -8.63
CA LEU A 38 13.44 3.12 -7.83
C LEU A 38 13.89 4.22 -6.87
N ASN A 39 13.43 5.46 -7.05
CA ASN A 39 13.66 6.53 -6.09
C ASN A 39 12.81 6.29 -4.83
N CYS A 40 11.62 5.73 -4.97
CA CYS A 40 10.76 5.38 -3.85
C CYS A 40 11.11 4.01 -3.26
N HIS A 41 11.38 3.01 -4.11
CA HIS A 41 11.59 1.62 -3.71
C HIS A 41 13.02 1.16 -3.97
N PHE A 42 13.68 0.60 -2.95
CA PHE A 42 15.04 0.06 -3.08
C PHE A 42 15.02 -1.46 -3.19
N MET A 43 15.23 -2.01 -4.39
CA MET A 43 15.49 -3.45 -4.70
C MET A 43 14.48 -4.49 -4.16
N SER A 44 13.59 -4.11 -3.25
CA SER A 44 12.64 -4.94 -2.54
C SER A 44 11.43 -4.09 -2.12
N PHE A 45 10.30 -4.78 -1.98
CA PHE A 45 9.07 -4.28 -1.40
C PHE A 45 8.87 -5.03 -0.07
N PRO A 46 8.39 -4.40 1.01
CA PRO A 46 7.74 -3.07 1.11
C PRO A 46 8.67 -1.92 1.55
N THR A 47 9.98 -2.16 1.64
CA THR A 47 10.93 -1.18 2.16
C THR A 47 11.07 0.01 1.21
N LEU A 48 10.99 1.22 1.77
CA LEU A 48 11.22 2.46 1.03
C LEU A 48 12.72 2.80 0.99
N ALA A 49 13.18 3.44 -0.09
CA ALA A 49 14.48 4.10 -0.13
C ALA A 49 14.44 5.42 0.69
N ALA A 50 15.57 6.13 0.79
CA ALA A 50 15.65 7.38 1.55
C ALA A 50 14.63 8.43 1.06
N PHE A 51 14.54 8.63 -0.26
CA PHE A 51 13.54 9.54 -0.85
C PHE A 51 12.12 9.10 -0.55
N GLY A 52 11.78 7.82 -0.78
CA GLY A 52 10.43 7.31 -0.49
C GLY A 52 10.01 7.46 0.98
N ARG A 53 10.94 7.23 1.92
CA ARG A 53 10.69 7.46 3.35
C ARG A 53 10.45 8.95 3.64
N SER A 54 11.31 9.81 3.11
CA SER A 54 11.16 11.27 3.24
C SER A 54 9.82 11.74 2.67
N PHE A 55 9.38 11.20 1.54
CA PHE A 55 8.09 11.49 0.93
C PHE A 55 6.91 11.10 1.83
N LYS A 56 6.91 9.88 2.39
CA LYS A 56 5.85 9.42 3.30
C LYS A 56 5.84 10.20 4.62
N GLN A 57 7.01 10.44 5.21
CA GLN A 57 7.17 11.28 6.40
C GLN A 57 6.87 12.77 6.10
N GLY A 58 6.98 13.20 4.85
CA GLY A 58 6.50 14.49 4.36
C GLY A 58 4.98 14.53 4.16
N ALA A 59 4.24 13.50 4.58
CA ALA A 59 2.79 13.39 4.40
C ALA A 59 2.34 13.51 2.94
N PHE A 60 3.13 12.99 1.99
CA PHE A 60 2.80 12.98 0.56
C PHE A 60 2.63 14.38 -0.07
N THR A 61 3.26 15.41 0.49
CA THR A 61 3.08 16.80 0.02
C THR A 61 4.09 17.26 -1.03
N ASP A 62 5.12 16.48 -1.32
CA ASP A 62 6.08 16.80 -2.40
C ASP A 62 5.42 16.61 -3.77
N VAL A 63 5.24 17.71 -4.50
CA VAL A 63 4.55 17.75 -5.79
C VAL A 63 5.50 17.82 -6.99
N GLY A 64 6.82 17.68 -6.78
CA GLY A 64 7.80 17.81 -7.85
C GLY A 64 7.57 19.08 -8.67
N ASP A 65 7.34 18.91 -9.97
CA ASP A 65 7.09 20.00 -10.94
C ASP A 65 5.60 20.29 -11.19
N GLU A 66 4.67 19.65 -10.47
CA GLU A 66 3.24 19.92 -10.66
C GLU A 66 2.89 21.34 -10.18
N ALA A 67 2.15 22.06 -11.02
CA ALA A 67 1.59 23.35 -10.63
C ALA A 67 0.63 23.17 -9.44
N LEU A 68 0.64 24.14 -8.53
CA LEU A 68 -0.26 24.19 -7.39
C LEU A 68 -1.36 25.23 -7.62
N VAL A 69 -2.55 24.93 -7.09
CA VAL A 69 -3.59 25.92 -6.84
C VAL A 69 -3.50 26.26 -5.36
N GLU A 70 -3.12 27.50 -5.08
CA GLU A 70 -2.85 27.99 -3.73
C GLU A 70 -3.75 29.18 -3.38
N ASP A 71 -4.25 29.17 -2.16
CA ASP A 71 -5.00 30.25 -1.51
C ASP A 71 -4.75 30.18 0.02
N GLU A 72 -5.28 31.12 0.80
CA GLU A 72 -5.15 31.09 2.26
C GLU A 72 -5.66 29.76 2.87
N GLY A 73 -4.71 28.87 3.21
CA GLY A 73 -4.99 27.55 3.80
C GLY A 73 -5.31 26.44 2.81
N LEU A 74 -5.27 26.70 1.49
CA LEU A 74 -5.45 25.69 0.44
C LEU A 74 -4.17 25.59 -0.39
N SER A 75 -3.64 24.38 -0.52
CA SER A 75 -2.51 24.09 -1.41
C SER A 75 -2.70 22.69 -1.98
N ILE A 76 -3.20 22.61 -3.21
CA ILE A 76 -3.48 21.34 -3.89
C ILE A 76 -2.84 21.30 -5.29
N PRO A 77 -2.47 20.13 -5.82
CA PRO A 77 -2.04 20.02 -7.20
C PRO A 77 -3.13 20.48 -8.17
N ALA A 78 -2.73 21.21 -9.21
CA ALA A 78 -3.63 21.66 -10.28
C ALA A 78 -4.18 20.50 -11.12
N VAL A 79 -3.58 19.31 -11.01
CA VAL A 79 -4.00 18.07 -11.65
C VAL A 79 -4.37 17.02 -10.62
N LEU A 80 -5.42 16.25 -10.88
CA LEU A 80 -5.76 15.13 -10.02
C LEU A 80 -4.78 13.97 -10.24
N ASN A 81 -4.15 13.53 -9.17
CA ASN A 81 -3.30 12.34 -9.15
C ASN A 81 -4.13 11.09 -8.90
N ALA A 82 -4.61 10.52 -10.02
CA ALA A 82 -5.39 9.29 -10.06
C ALA A 82 -4.70 8.23 -10.93
N THR A 83 -4.92 6.96 -10.61
CA THR A 83 -4.47 5.83 -11.44
C THR A 83 -5.48 4.70 -11.36
N PHE A 84 -5.91 4.20 -12.51
CA PHE A 84 -6.66 2.95 -12.59
C PHE A 84 -5.69 1.80 -12.90
N VAL A 85 -5.64 0.83 -12.01
CA VAL A 85 -4.77 -0.35 -12.11
C VAL A 85 -5.62 -1.53 -12.54
N VAL A 86 -5.20 -2.21 -13.61
CA VAL A 86 -5.72 -3.53 -14.01
C VAL A 86 -4.55 -4.47 -14.13
N ARG A 87 -4.58 -5.56 -13.37
CA ARG A 87 -3.48 -6.53 -13.33
C ARG A 87 -3.97 -7.94 -13.57
N GLY A 88 -3.24 -8.66 -14.42
CA GLY A 88 -3.33 -10.11 -14.52
C GLY A 88 -2.20 -10.78 -13.75
N SER A 89 -2.39 -12.04 -13.34
CA SER A 89 -1.34 -12.85 -12.76
C SER A 89 -1.30 -14.26 -13.33
N ILE A 90 -0.10 -14.84 -13.20
CA ILE A 90 0.15 -16.25 -13.38
C ILE A 90 0.98 -16.66 -12.17
N ASP A 91 0.36 -17.33 -11.20
CA ASP A 91 1.01 -17.67 -9.93
C ASP A 91 1.21 -19.18 -9.84
N LYS A 92 2.41 -19.60 -9.45
CA LYS A 92 2.65 -21.00 -9.08
C LYS A 92 2.35 -21.16 -7.61
N ILE A 93 1.19 -21.72 -7.32
CA ILE A 93 0.76 -21.98 -5.95
C ILE A 93 1.28 -23.35 -5.53
N LYS A 94 1.78 -23.41 -4.30
CA LYS A 94 2.19 -24.64 -3.63
C LYS A 94 1.36 -24.78 -2.37
N ASP A 95 0.75 -25.93 -2.17
CA ASP A 95 0.10 -26.24 -0.90
C ASP A 95 1.18 -26.51 0.16
N THR A 96 1.40 -25.52 1.02
CA THR A 96 2.34 -25.61 2.14
C THR A 96 1.71 -26.18 3.40
N THR A 97 0.38 -26.33 3.44
CA THR A 97 -0.36 -26.85 4.60
C THR A 97 -0.28 -28.37 4.68
N LYS A 98 0.02 -29.05 3.57
CA LYS A 98 0.18 -30.50 3.51
C LYS A 98 1.63 -30.94 3.74
N VAL A 99 1.77 -32.06 4.45
CA VAL A 99 3.04 -32.77 4.62
C VAL A 99 3.33 -33.63 3.37
N ALA A 100 4.60 -33.79 3.00
CA ALA A 100 4.98 -34.64 1.86
C ALA A 100 4.52 -36.10 2.10
N PRO A 101 4.07 -36.85 1.06
CA PRO A 101 4.12 -36.54 -0.37
C PRO A 101 2.87 -35.80 -0.91
N ASN A 102 1.89 -35.46 -0.06
CA ASN A 102 0.60 -34.91 -0.49
C ASN A 102 0.64 -33.42 -0.89
N LYS A 103 1.82 -32.84 -1.11
CA LYS A 103 1.96 -31.46 -1.58
C LYS A 103 1.52 -31.38 -3.03
N SER A 104 0.46 -30.63 -3.30
CA SER A 104 0.05 -30.28 -4.66
C SER A 104 0.65 -28.94 -5.08
N SER A 105 0.95 -28.81 -6.37
CA SER A 105 1.29 -27.53 -6.99
C SER A 105 0.46 -27.37 -8.25
N TRP A 106 -0.11 -26.18 -8.41
CA TRP A 106 -0.89 -25.81 -9.59
C TRP A 106 -0.50 -24.40 -10.03
N THR A 107 -0.82 -24.09 -11.28
CA THR A 107 -0.65 -22.75 -11.82
C THR A 107 -2.01 -22.08 -11.84
N ASP A 108 -2.13 -20.98 -11.12
CA ASP A 108 -3.31 -20.13 -11.11
C ASP A 108 -3.17 -19.05 -12.18
N TYR A 109 -4.27 -18.79 -12.89
CA TYR A 109 -4.35 -17.75 -13.91
C TYR A 109 -5.52 -16.84 -13.55
N ALA A 110 -5.24 -15.59 -13.23
CA ALA A 110 -6.27 -14.64 -12.83
C ALA A 110 -6.19 -13.37 -13.69
N PHE A 111 -7.27 -13.05 -14.39
CA PHE A 111 -7.41 -11.79 -15.11
C PHE A 111 -8.86 -11.25 -15.04
N PRO A 112 -9.09 -10.05 -14.48
CA PRO A 112 -8.13 -9.29 -13.68
C PRO A 112 -8.10 -9.81 -12.23
N ARG A 113 -6.93 -9.75 -11.61
CA ARG A 113 -6.72 -10.14 -10.21
C ARG A 113 -6.68 -8.96 -9.26
N ASP A 114 -6.35 -7.79 -9.79
CA ASP A 114 -6.28 -6.52 -9.08
C ASP A 114 -6.88 -5.47 -10.02
N THR A 115 -7.99 -4.87 -9.59
CA THR A 115 -8.69 -3.79 -10.29
C THR A 115 -9.01 -2.69 -9.30
N VAL A 116 -8.14 -1.70 -9.21
CA VAL A 116 -8.28 -0.63 -8.22
C VAL A 116 -8.15 0.73 -8.86
N LEU A 117 -8.93 1.69 -8.35
CA LEU A 117 -8.70 3.10 -8.58
C LEU A 117 -7.93 3.66 -7.39
N LEU A 118 -6.77 4.24 -7.66
CA LEU A 118 -5.90 4.87 -6.67
C LEU A 118 -5.97 6.39 -6.85
N LEU A 119 -6.26 7.10 -5.77
CA LEU A 119 -6.22 8.56 -5.68
C LEU A 119 -5.24 8.90 -4.57
N ALA A 120 -4.20 9.66 -4.87
CA ALA A 120 -3.16 9.90 -3.87
C ALA A 120 -2.42 11.20 -4.14
N GLY A 121 -2.07 11.91 -3.08
CA GLY A 121 -1.27 13.12 -3.21
C GLY A 121 -1.50 14.18 -2.13
N ARG A 122 -0.94 15.35 -2.40
CA ARG A 122 -1.10 16.56 -1.57
C ARG A 122 -2.56 17.03 -1.63
N ILE A 123 -3.12 17.34 -0.47
CA ILE A 123 -4.45 17.95 -0.33
C ILE A 123 -4.43 19.24 0.51
N GLY A 124 -3.26 19.63 1.01
CA GLY A 124 -3.01 20.87 1.74
C GLY A 124 -1.52 21.08 1.93
N GLU A 125 -1.13 22.20 2.53
CA GLU A 125 0.29 22.56 2.65
C GLU A 125 1.10 21.48 3.40
N HIS A 126 0.51 20.97 4.49
CA HIS A 126 1.08 19.98 5.38
C HIS A 126 0.33 18.65 5.37
N THR A 127 -0.56 18.44 4.41
CA THR A 127 -1.52 17.33 4.43
C THR A 127 -1.54 16.61 3.09
N GLY A 128 -1.48 15.28 3.13
CA GLY A 128 -1.71 14.44 1.96
C GLY A 128 -2.61 13.26 2.28
N ALA A 129 -3.18 12.71 1.22
CA ALA A 129 -4.12 11.61 1.28
C ALA A 129 -3.70 10.49 0.32
N PHE A 130 -4.13 9.29 0.67
CA PHE A 130 -4.18 8.12 -0.20
C PHE A 130 -5.54 7.48 -0.05
N ILE A 131 -6.16 7.10 -1.17
CA ILE A 131 -7.44 6.40 -1.22
C ILE A 131 -7.36 5.35 -2.32
N GLU A 132 -7.77 4.13 -2.00
CA GLU A 132 -7.92 3.01 -2.90
C GLU A 132 -9.39 2.59 -2.96
N PHE A 133 -9.88 2.39 -4.18
CA PHE A 133 -11.21 1.86 -4.45
C PHE A 133 -11.10 0.52 -5.17
N ASP A 134 -11.66 -0.55 -4.58
CA ASP A 134 -11.75 -1.90 -5.17
C ASP A 134 -13.19 -2.30 -5.56
N GLY A 135 -14.11 -1.32 -5.51
CA GLY A 135 -15.56 -1.50 -5.59
C GLY A 135 -16.30 -0.57 -4.62
N ALA A 136 -15.65 -0.25 -3.48
CA ALA A 136 -15.94 0.87 -2.58
C ALA A 136 -14.61 1.47 -2.08
N ALA A 137 -14.62 2.55 -1.29
CA ALA A 137 -13.40 3.07 -0.65
C ALA A 137 -12.84 2.04 0.34
N ALA A 138 -11.89 1.23 -0.13
CA ALA A 138 -11.44 0.01 0.54
C ALA A 138 -10.31 0.30 1.53
N ASN A 139 -9.40 1.21 1.16
CA ASN A 139 -8.29 1.64 1.99
C ASN A 139 -8.09 3.14 1.83
N TRP A 140 -7.95 3.87 2.94
CA TRP A 140 -7.56 5.27 2.89
C TRP A 140 -6.64 5.63 4.04
N GLN A 141 -5.82 6.65 3.78
CA GLN A 141 -4.84 7.17 4.71
C GLN A 141 -4.76 8.69 4.55
N LEU A 142 -4.79 9.41 5.66
CA LEU A 142 -4.63 10.85 5.76
C LEU A 142 -3.44 11.12 6.67
N MET A 143 -2.44 11.83 6.15
CA MET A 143 -1.25 12.18 6.90
C MET A 143 -1.08 13.68 6.99
N ASN A 144 -0.57 14.14 8.12
CA ASN A 144 -0.06 15.48 8.32
C ASN A 144 1.40 15.43 8.72
N SER A 145 2.18 16.41 8.28
CA SER A 145 3.60 16.53 8.61
C SER A 145 3.97 17.99 8.83
N PHE A 146 4.57 18.27 9.98
CA PHE A 146 5.03 19.59 10.38
C PHE A 146 6.51 19.53 10.76
N ASP A 147 7.27 20.51 10.29
CA ASP A 147 8.68 20.66 10.64
C ASP A 147 8.82 21.37 11.99
N THR A 148 9.47 20.71 12.95
CA THR A 148 9.81 21.26 14.28
C THR A 148 11.32 21.20 14.44
N GLY A 149 12.01 22.19 13.85
CA GLY A 149 13.46 22.20 13.74
C GLY A 149 13.95 21.09 12.81
N ASN A 150 14.75 20.15 13.33
CA ASN A 150 15.26 19.01 12.57
C ASN A 150 14.41 17.74 12.73
N VAL A 151 13.25 17.83 13.38
CA VAL A 151 12.33 16.71 13.59
C VAL A 151 11.03 17.01 12.87
N LYS A 152 10.56 16.05 12.07
CA LYS A 152 9.21 16.06 11.53
C LYS A 152 8.27 15.40 12.52
N VAL A 153 7.15 16.03 12.79
CA VAL A 153 6.09 15.48 13.64
C VAL A 153 4.79 15.44 12.85
N GLY A 154 3.93 14.48 13.17
CA GLY A 154 2.72 14.34 12.39
C GLY A 154 1.66 13.44 13.00
N LEU A 155 0.51 13.51 12.36
CA LEU A 155 -0.65 12.69 12.61
C LEU A 155 -0.88 11.81 11.39
N ASN A 156 -1.23 10.55 11.59
CA ASN A 156 -1.62 9.64 10.53
C ASN A 156 -2.93 8.97 10.93
N ILE A 157 -3.96 9.15 10.12
CA ILE A 157 -5.26 8.50 10.28
C ILE A 157 -5.45 7.56 9.11
N ALA A 158 -5.75 6.30 9.36
CA ALA A 158 -5.94 5.32 8.30
C ALA A 158 -7.14 4.42 8.60
N ASN A 159 -7.91 4.08 7.57
CA ASN A 159 -8.83 2.95 7.59
C ASN A 159 -8.43 2.00 6.47
N THR A 160 -8.04 0.78 6.84
CA THR A 160 -7.36 -0.07 5.89
C THR A 160 -7.44 -1.53 6.30
N GLY A 161 -7.53 -2.41 5.31
CA GLY A 161 -7.48 -3.87 5.48
C GLY A 161 -6.06 -4.41 5.71
N PHE A 162 -5.07 -3.53 5.91
CA PHE A 162 -3.70 -3.88 6.24
C PHE A 162 -3.50 -4.14 7.74
N GLY A 163 -4.52 -3.98 8.56
CA GLY A 163 -4.44 -4.27 9.99
C GLY A 163 -3.94 -3.11 10.84
N TRP A 164 -3.76 -3.41 12.12
CA TRP A 164 -3.59 -2.44 13.20
C TRP A 164 -2.31 -1.60 13.14
N THR A 165 -1.27 -2.06 12.43
CA THR A 165 0.01 -1.37 12.32
C THR A 165 0.06 -0.32 11.22
N ALA A 166 -0.91 -0.32 10.30
CA ALA A 166 -0.92 0.59 9.16
C ALA A 166 -0.71 2.09 9.50
N PRO A 167 -1.36 2.67 10.54
CA PRO A 167 -1.14 4.08 10.88
C PRO A 167 0.25 4.35 11.48
N ILE A 168 0.95 3.34 12.02
CA ILE A 168 2.28 3.47 12.66
C ILE A 168 3.43 2.97 11.76
N GLU A 169 3.21 2.78 10.47
CA GLU A 169 4.27 2.42 9.53
C GLU A 169 4.64 3.58 8.61
N VAL A 170 5.23 4.64 9.15
CA VAL A 170 5.62 5.83 8.37
C VAL A 170 6.91 5.65 7.54
N SER A 171 7.63 4.54 7.70
CA SER A 171 8.92 4.27 7.03
C SER A 171 8.87 3.21 5.92
N SER A 172 7.70 2.63 5.65
CA SER A 172 7.44 1.62 4.62
C SER A 172 6.23 2.03 3.78
N VAL A 173 5.90 1.33 2.69
CA VAL A 173 4.62 1.56 1.96
C VAL A 173 3.40 0.87 2.59
N PHE A 174 3.58 0.27 3.76
CA PHE A 174 2.51 -0.45 4.44
C PHE A 174 1.31 0.48 4.74
N GLY A 175 0.10 -0.06 4.62
CA GLY A 175 -1.15 0.68 4.81
C GLY A 175 -1.73 1.36 3.55
N GLN A 176 -1.03 1.32 2.42
CA GLN A 176 -1.44 2.01 1.19
C GLN A 176 -2.05 1.05 0.15
N HIS A 177 -1.25 0.42 -0.74
CA HIS A 177 -1.75 -0.52 -1.77
C HIS A 177 -1.13 -1.92 -1.63
N GLY A 178 -1.98 -2.94 -1.47
CA GLY A 178 -1.57 -4.28 -1.03
C GLY A 178 -1.18 -5.22 -2.17
N GLY A 179 -1.74 -4.96 -3.37
CA GLY A 179 -1.48 -5.69 -4.60
C GLY A 179 -1.40 -7.21 -4.44
N MET A 180 -0.48 -7.82 -5.19
CA MET A 180 -0.46 -9.26 -5.45
C MET A 180 0.53 -10.09 -4.59
N LEU A 181 1.34 -9.47 -3.74
CA LEU A 181 2.38 -10.17 -2.93
C LEU A 181 2.02 -10.31 -1.44
N ASN A 182 0.73 -10.42 -1.11
CA ASN A 182 0.28 -10.34 0.28
C ASN A 182 0.78 -9.05 0.96
N GLY A 183 0.74 -7.90 0.27
CA GLY A 183 1.23 -6.63 0.81
C GLY A 183 0.55 -6.18 2.10
N LYS A 184 -0.61 -6.78 2.41
CA LYS A 184 -1.34 -6.61 3.67
C LYS A 184 -0.73 -7.38 4.85
N ASN A 185 0.16 -8.36 4.61
CA ASN A 185 0.70 -9.28 5.63
C ASN A 185 2.22 -9.11 5.87
N ILE A 186 2.79 -7.97 5.47
CA ILE A 186 4.24 -7.72 5.51
C ILE A 186 4.59 -6.53 6.42
N SER A 187 3.77 -6.28 7.43
CA SER A 187 4.04 -5.28 8.45
C SER A 187 5.36 -5.59 9.14
N ALA A 188 6.28 -4.62 9.15
CA ALA A 188 7.50 -4.71 9.92
C ALA A 188 7.18 -4.66 11.43
N THR A 189 6.20 -3.87 11.83
CA THR A 189 5.79 -3.78 13.23
C THR A 189 5.16 -5.08 13.73
N GLU A 190 4.32 -5.73 12.94
CA GLU A 190 3.71 -7.02 13.30
C GLU A 190 4.75 -8.14 13.41
N GLN A 191 5.81 -8.09 12.59
CA GLN A 191 6.95 -9.02 12.71
C GLN A 191 7.73 -8.86 14.03
N ILE A 192 7.70 -7.68 14.64
CA ILE A 192 8.41 -7.38 15.91
C ILE A 192 7.49 -7.57 17.11
N MET A 193 6.27 -7.03 17.05
CA MET A 193 5.32 -6.95 18.16
C MET A 193 4.34 -8.13 18.21
N GLY A 194 4.28 -8.95 17.16
CA GLY A 194 3.30 -10.02 17.02
C GLY A 194 2.02 -9.58 16.30
N GLN A 195 1.16 -10.57 16.04
CA GLN A 195 -0.14 -10.38 15.39
C GLN A 195 -1.05 -9.47 16.21
N ASP A 196 -2.11 -8.95 15.55
CA ASP A 196 -3.13 -8.11 16.19
C ASP A 196 -3.58 -8.70 17.54
N PRO A 197 -3.31 -8.01 18.68
CA PRO A 197 -3.66 -8.53 19.99
C PRO A 197 -5.18 -8.60 20.23
N THR A 198 -6.01 -7.95 19.39
CA THR A 198 -7.47 -8.06 19.42
C THR A 198 -8.00 -9.24 18.63
N GLY A 199 -7.17 -9.87 17.77
CA GLY A 199 -7.59 -10.94 16.86
C GLY A 199 -8.65 -10.50 15.84
N ALA A 200 -8.80 -9.20 15.61
CA ALA A 200 -9.82 -8.68 14.71
C ALA A 200 -9.48 -8.96 13.24
N ALA A 201 -10.47 -9.43 12.50
CA ALA A 201 -10.37 -9.63 11.07
C ALA A 201 -11.08 -8.49 10.31
N GLY A 202 -10.45 -8.00 9.25
CA GLY A 202 -11.01 -6.98 8.36
C GLY A 202 -10.32 -5.62 8.49
N ASN A 203 -11.04 -4.57 8.12
CA ASN A 203 -10.49 -3.21 8.14
C ASN A 203 -10.28 -2.71 9.57
N THR A 204 -9.20 -1.97 9.75
CA THR A 204 -8.85 -1.32 11.00
C THR A 204 -8.80 0.19 10.77
N LEU A 205 -9.51 0.94 11.60
CA LEU A 205 -9.36 2.38 11.72
C LEU A 205 -8.32 2.64 12.79
N GLY A 206 -7.33 3.46 12.49
CA GLY A 206 -6.38 3.88 13.49
C GLY A 206 -5.91 5.30 13.28
N VAL A 207 -5.36 5.83 14.37
CA VAL A 207 -4.77 7.14 14.47
C VAL A 207 -3.41 6.98 15.13
N ALA A 208 -2.38 7.59 14.55
CA ALA A 208 -1.03 7.56 15.07
C ALA A 208 -0.41 8.94 15.10
N LEU A 209 0.29 9.22 16.19
CA LEU A 209 1.24 10.30 16.28
C LEU A 209 2.63 9.74 15.98
N TRP A 210 3.41 10.49 15.23
CA TRP A 210 4.77 10.10 14.91
C TRP A 210 5.71 11.31 14.96
N ALA A 211 6.98 11.02 15.26
CA ALA A 211 8.08 11.97 15.21
C ALA A 211 9.27 11.28 14.57
N ALA A 212 9.88 11.89 13.57
CA ALA A 212 10.98 11.27 12.83
C ALA A 212 12.00 12.30 12.33
N ASN A 213 13.24 11.86 12.23
CA ASN A 213 14.30 12.50 11.47
C ASN A 213 15.22 11.40 10.89
N ASP A 214 16.38 11.78 10.35
CA ASP A 214 17.32 10.83 9.76
C ASP A 214 17.91 9.83 10.77
N MET A 215 17.86 10.12 12.07
CA MET A 215 18.44 9.31 13.14
C MET A 215 17.44 8.44 13.88
N PHE A 216 16.18 8.85 13.98
CA PHE A 216 15.16 8.10 14.71
C PHE A 216 13.78 8.21 14.08
N THR A 217 12.92 7.26 14.40
CA THR A 217 11.48 7.32 14.14
C THR A 217 10.76 6.76 15.36
N GLY A 218 9.98 7.59 16.03
CA GLY A 218 9.15 7.23 17.17
C GLY A 218 7.68 7.40 16.81
N GLN A 219 6.85 6.43 17.19
CA GLN A 219 5.44 6.40 16.79
C GLN A 219 4.60 5.81 17.91
N VAL A 220 3.39 6.34 18.09
CA VAL A 220 2.39 5.81 19.01
C VAL A 220 1.04 5.88 18.31
N GLY A 221 0.25 4.81 18.42
CA GLY A 221 -1.04 4.75 17.74
C GLY A 221 -2.10 4.08 18.57
N LEU A 222 -3.34 4.45 18.27
CA LEU A 222 -4.57 3.81 18.70
C LEU A 222 -5.25 3.24 17.47
N TYR A 223 -5.89 2.09 17.61
CA TYR A 223 -6.65 1.49 16.52
C TYR A 223 -7.89 0.80 17.06
N ALA A 224 -8.86 0.60 16.18
CA ALA A 224 -10.07 -0.16 16.41
C ALA A 224 -10.48 -0.87 15.11
N PRO A 225 -10.98 -2.12 15.20
CA PRO A 225 -11.58 -2.76 14.04
C PRO A 225 -12.86 -2.03 13.62
N THR A 226 -13.04 -1.83 12.32
CA THR A 226 -14.20 -1.08 11.78
C THR A 226 -15.35 -1.97 11.38
N ASN A 227 -15.08 -3.26 11.24
CA ASN A 227 -16.12 -4.26 11.05
C ASN A 227 -16.39 -4.87 12.43
N ALA A 228 -17.66 -5.18 12.71
CA ALA A 228 -17.96 -6.09 13.80
C ALA A 228 -17.17 -7.36 13.52
N SER A 229 -16.18 -7.66 14.35
CA SER A 229 -15.75 -9.03 14.47
C SER A 229 -17.04 -9.76 14.87
N THR A 230 -17.63 -10.51 13.95
CA THR A 230 -18.10 -11.81 14.40
C THR A 230 -16.83 -12.41 14.94
N GLY A 231 -16.62 -12.31 16.25
CA GLY A 231 -15.63 -13.14 16.91
C GLY A 231 -15.86 -14.49 16.30
N ALA A 232 -14.86 -14.99 15.55
CA ALA A 232 -14.90 -16.37 15.16
C ALA A 232 -14.83 -17.09 16.50
N VAL A 233 -15.99 -17.33 17.10
CA VAL A 233 -16.12 -18.33 18.12
C VAL A 233 -15.67 -19.55 17.36
N ASN A 234 -14.47 -20.04 17.69
CA ASN A 234 -13.94 -21.23 17.09
C ASN A 234 -15.01 -22.27 17.35
N LYS A 235 -15.79 -22.57 16.33
CA LYS A 235 -16.76 -23.64 16.40
C LYS A 235 -15.98 -24.88 16.03
N ASP A 236 -15.96 -25.86 16.93
CA ASP A 236 -15.48 -27.18 16.56
C ASP A 236 -16.28 -27.72 15.36
N ALA A 237 -15.85 -28.84 14.78
CA ALA A 237 -16.57 -29.46 13.67
C ALA A 237 -18.03 -29.85 14.02
N ALA A 238 -18.43 -29.75 15.30
CA ALA A 238 -19.78 -29.99 15.81
C ALA A 238 -20.58 -28.70 16.07
N GLY A 239 -20.00 -27.50 15.86
CA GLY A 239 -20.70 -26.23 15.99
C GLY A 239 -20.69 -25.60 17.39
N ASN A 240 -19.95 -26.16 18.34
CA ASN A 240 -19.87 -25.66 19.71
C ASN A 240 -18.80 -24.60 19.87
N THR A 241 -19.11 -23.56 20.65
CA THR A 241 -18.19 -22.46 20.97
C THR A 241 -17.04 -22.94 21.84
N VAL A 242 -15.80 -22.83 21.35
CA VAL A 242 -14.56 -23.10 22.10
C VAL A 242 -13.97 -21.80 22.64
#